data_AF-A0A2V6SHM9-F1
#
_entry.id   AF-A0A2V6SHM9-F1
#
_cell.length_a   1.000
_cell.length_b   1.000
_cell.length_c   1.000
_cell.angle_alpha   90.00
_cell.angle_beta   90.00
_cell.angle_gamma   90.00
#
_symmetry.space_group_name_H-M   'P 1'
#
loop_
_entity.id
_entity.type
_entity.pdbx_description
1 polymer ?
#
loop_
_entity_poly.entity_id
_entity_poly.type
_entity_poly.pdbx_seq_one_letter_code
_entity_poly.pdbx_strand_id
1 'polypeptide(L)'
;MRRLAAIVALVVLAALPLWVSGTYYVNIASQILLYAIFALGVNVLAGHAGLVTLGHAGLFGIAAYAAAKIMNAGYGHLTVATGALAVTLVVAAVFAVLALRGTGLGFVMITVALGQIVWGVAYRWISLTNGDNGIIIIGRPNPLGLS
;
A
#
# COMPACT_ATOMS: atom_id res chain seq x y z
N MET A 1 -3.84 21.41 20.40
CA MET A 1 -3.66 22.25 19.19
C MET A 1 -3.16 21.46 17.98
N ARG A 2 -2.02 20.75 18.06
CA ARG A 2 -1.50 19.92 16.94
C ARG A 2 -2.48 18.88 16.35
N ARG A 3 -3.23 18.15 17.19
CA ARG A 3 -4.23 17.16 16.73
C ARG A 3 -5.40 17.79 15.99
N LEU A 4 -5.87 18.95 16.45
CA LEU A 4 -6.93 19.71 15.80
C LEU A 4 -6.47 20.22 14.43
N ALA A 5 -5.25 20.75 14.33
CA ALA A 5 -4.67 21.16 13.05
C ALA A 5 -4.55 19.98 12.06
N ALA A 6 -4.16 18.80 12.54
CA ALA A 6 -4.08 17.60 11.71
C ALA A 6 -5.45 17.12 11.21
N ILE A 7 -6.47 17.13 12.09
CA ILE A 7 -7.85 16.76 11.71
C ILE A 7 -8.40 17.76 10.68
N VAL A 8 -8.22 19.06 10.91
CA VAL A 8 -8.66 20.10 9.97
C VAL A 8 -7.96 19.92 8.62
N ALA A 9 -6.65 19.70 8.61
CA ALA A 9 -5.92 19.45 7.38
C ALA A 9 -6.44 18.21 6.64
N LEU A 10 -6.74 17.12 7.36
CA LEU A 10 -7.24 15.88 6.77
C LEU A 10 -8.64 16.04 6.19
N VAL A 11 -9.52 16.79 6.86
CA VAL A 11 -10.87 17.12 6.36
C VAL A 11 -10.78 17.99 5.10
N VAL A 12 -9.93 19.02 5.10
CA VAL A 12 -9.70 19.87 3.92
C VAL A 12 -9.20 19.04 2.74
N LEU A 13 -8.25 18.13 2.99
CA LEU A 13 -7.68 17.27 1.96
C LEU A 13 -8.70 16.25 1.43
N ALA A 14 -9.54 15.68 2.30
CA ALA A 14 -10.62 14.78 1.91
C ALA A 14 -11.70 15.49 1.08
N ALA A 15 -11.91 16.78 1.33
CA ALA A 15 -12.87 17.59 0.58
C ALA A 15 -12.32 18.10 -0.76
N LEU A 16 -11.02 17.95 -1.06
CA LEU A 16 -10.40 18.40 -2.32
C LEU A 16 -11.20 18.10 -3.59
N PRO A 17 -11.78 16.89 -3.79
CA PRO A 17 -12.53 16.58 -4.99
C PRO A 17 -13.79 17.45 -5.20
N LEU A 18 -14.31 18.07 -4.14
CA LEU A 18 -15.51 18.91 -4.19
C LEU A 18 -15.23 20.33 -4.69
N TRP A 19 -14.01 20.84 -4.50
CA TRP A 19 -13.65 22.24 -4.78
C TRP A 19 -12.60 22.38 -5.88
N VAL A 20 -11.87 21.30 -6.21
CA VAL A 20 -10.85 21.30 -7.26
C VAL A 20 -11.39 20.66 -8.52
N SER A 21 -11.65 21.50 -9.51
CA SER A 21 -12.07 21.09 -10.85
C SER A 21 -10.90 20.43 -11.59
N GLY A 22 -10.98 19.13 -11.85
CA GLY A 22 -10.05 18.41 -12.72
C GLY A 22 -9.37 17.20 -12.08
N THR A 23 -9.45 16.06 -12.77
CA THR A 23 -8.94 14.75 -12.31
C THR A 23 -7.43 14.74 -12.07
N TYR A 24 -6.67 15.63 -12.74
CA TYR A 24 -5.22 15.71 -12.61
C TYR A 24 -4.78 16.04 -11.17
N TYR A 25 -5.27 17.15 -10.61
CA TYR A 25 -4.87 17.58 -9.26
C TYR A 25 -5.34 16.60 -8.19
N VAL A 26 -6.53 16.01 -8.36
CA VAL A 26 -7.06 14.96 -7.47
C VAL A 26 -6.16 13.72 -7.48
N ASN A 27 -5.66 13.30 -8.65
CA ASN A 27 -4.75 12.16 -8.74
C ASN A 27 -3.39 12.45 -8.08
N ILE A 28 -2.81 13.63 -8.30
CA ILE A 28 -1.55 14.03 -7.66
C ILE A 28 -1.73 14.09 -6.14
N ALA A 29 -2.80 14.72 -5.65
CA ALA A 29 -3.10 14.77 -4.22
C ALA A 29 -3.29 13.37 -3.62
N SER A 30 -3.96 12.46 -4.35
CA SER A 30 -4.12 11.06 -3.94
C SER A 30 -2.79 10.34 -3.84
N GLN A 31 -1.87 10.54 -4.80
CA GLN A 31 -0.52 9.96 -4.74
C GLN A 31 0.27 10.49 -3.54
N ILE A 32 0.21 11.80 -3.28
CA ILE A 32 0.85 12.41 -2.10
C ILE A 32 0.33 11.76 -0.82
N LEU A 33 -0.99 11.59 -0.71
CA LEU A 33 -1.62 10.93 0.44
C LEU A 33 -1.18 9.48 0.60
N LEU A 34 -1.14 8.70 -0.49
CA LEU A 34 -0.70 7.32 -0.47
C LEU A 34 0.74 7.21 0.04
N TYR A 35 1.65 8.06 -0.46
CA TYR A 35 3.04 8.09 0.01
C TYR A 35 3.18 8.63 1.43
N ALA A 36 2.34 9.57 1.85
CA ALA A 36 2.31 10.05 3.23
C ALA A 36 1.91 8.93 4.21
N ILE A 37 0.84 8.17 3.90
CA ILE A 37 0.41 7.03 4.71
C ILE A 37 1.51 5.95 4.73
N PHE A 38 2.14 5.68 3.58
CA PHE A 38 3.27 4.74 3.50
C PHE A 38 4.45 5.18 4.39
N ALA A 39 4.85 6.46 4.32
CA ALA A 39 5.92 7.02 5.15
C ALA A 39 5.58 6.98 6.64
N LEU A 40 4.32 7.26 7.01
CA LEU A 40 3.84 7.13 8.39
C LEU A 40 3.93 5.67 8.87
N GLY A 41 3.56 4.70 8.02
CA GLY A 41 3.71 3.28 8.34
C GLY A 41 5.16 2.89 8.63
N VAL A 42 6.10 3.33 7.79
CA VAL A 42 7.54 3.13 8.03
C VAL A 42 7.99 3.81 9.33
N ASN A 43 7.52 5.04 9.59
CA ASN A 43 7.85 5.78 10.81
C ASN A 43 7.32 5.13 12.08
N VAL A 44 6.19 4.41 12.03
CA VAL A 44 5.70 3.65 13.19
C VAL A 44 6.73 2.59 13.60
N LEU A 45 7.32 1.88 12.64
CA LEU A 45 8.33 0.87 12.95
C LEU A 45 9.69 1.49 13.28
N ALA A 46 10.20 2.37 12.41
CA ALA A 46 11.52 2.96 12.58
C ALA A 46 11.58 3.95 13.76
N GLY A 47 10.59 4.83 13.87
CA GLY A 47 10.57 5.93 14.83
C GLY A 47 10.04 5.54 16.22
N HIS A 48 9.04 4.66 16.30
CA HIS A 48 8.45 4.27 17.59
C HIS A 48 8.93 2.90 18.11
N ALA A 49 9.13 1.91 17.23
CA ALA A 49 9.60 0.59 17.65
C ALA A 49 11.13 0.42 17.55
N GLY A 50 11.85 1.37 16.95
CA GLY A 50 13.30 1.25 16.69
C GLY A 50 13.66 0.19 15.65
N LEU A 51 12.67 -0.27 14.86
CA LEU A 51 12.80 -1.31 13.85
C LEU A 51 12.88 -0.69 12.46
N VAL A 52 14.09 -0.38 12.01
CA VAL A 52 14.32 0.15 10.66
C VAL A 52 14.14 -0.96 9.63
N THR A 53 13.19 -0.80 8.71
CA THR A 53 12.82 -1.80 7.71
C THR A 53 13.05 -1.26 6.30
N LEU A 54 13.71 -2.04 5.46
CA LEU A 54 13.90 -1.73 4.03
C LEU A 54 12.99 -2.55 3.11
N GLY A 55 12.20 -3.47 3.67
CA GLY A 55 11.29 -4.34 2.90
C GLY A 55 9.88 -3.78 2.64
N HIS A 56 9.56 -2.57 3.10
CA HIS A 56 8.20 -2.02 3.07
C HIS A 56 7.63 -1.88 1.65
N ALA A 57 8.48 -1.60 0.66
CA ALA A 57 8.07 -1.52 -0.74
C ALA A 57 7.46 -2.84 -1.25
N GLY A 58 7.91 -3.99 -0.73
CA GLY A 58 7.35 -5.30 -1.09
C GLY A 58 5.89 -5.43 -0.65
N LEU A 59 5.56 -5.04 0.59
CA LEU A 59 4.19 -5.06 1.10
C LEU A 59 3.27 -4.10 0.34
N PHE A 60 3.80 -2.94 -0.05
CA PHE A 60 3.09 -1.98 -0.91
C PHE A 60 2.77 -2.58 -2.28
N GLY A 61 3.74 -3.28 -2.91
CA GLY A 61 3.53 -4.00 -4.16
C GLY A 61 2.49 -5.12 -4.04
N ILE A 62 2.54 -5.91 -2.96
CA ILE A 62 1.54 -6.97 -2.68
C ILE A 62 0.13 -6.39 -2.60
N ALA A 63 -0.05 -5.26 -1.90
CA ALA A 63 -1.33 -4.57 -1.82
C ALA A 63 -1.83 -4.14 -3.21
N ALA A 64 -0.94 -3.59 -4.05
CA ALA A 64 -1.28 -3.16 -5.41
C ALA A 64 -1.70 -4.33 -6.30
N TYR A 65 -0.95 -5.43 -6.31
CA TYR A 65 -1.30 -6.62 -7.10
C TYR A 65 -2.59 -7.29 -6.60
N ALA A 66 -2.78 -7.39 -5.28
CA ALA A 66 -4.03 -7.91 -4.70
C ALA A 66 -5.23 -7.04 -5.12
N ALA A 67 -5.10 -5.72 -5.02
CA ALA A 67 -6.15 -4.79 -5.44
C ALA A 67 -6.46 -4.93 -6.94
N ALA A 68 -5.43 -4.98 -7.80
CA ALA A 68 -5.60 -5.11 -9.25
C ALA A 68 -6.31 -6.43 -9.64
N LYS A 69 -5.94 -7.55 -9.01
CA LYS A 69 -6.57 -8.86 -9.28
C LYS A 69 -8.04 -8.89 -8.83
N ILE A 70 -8.33 -8.39 -7.63
CA ILE A 70 -9.70 -8.35 -7.11
C ILE A 70 -10.56 -7.39 -7.96
N MET A 71 -10.00 -6.26 -8.38
CA MET A 71 -10.70 -5.31 -9.24
C MET A 71 -11.00 -5.89 -10.62
N ASN A 72 -10.04 -6.57 -11.25
CA ASN A 72 -10.26 -7.24 -12.55
C ASN A 72 -11.21 -8.45 -12.46
N ALA A 73 -11.44 -8.99 -11.27
CA ALA A 73 -12.50 -9.99 -11.04
C ALA A 73 -13.91 -9.37 -10.95
N GLY A 74 -14.04 -8.04 -11.09
CA GLY A 74 -15.33 -7.34 -11.15
C GLY A 74 -15.88 -6.90 -9.79
N TYR A 75 -15.10 -7.00 -8.71
CA TYR A 75 -15.54 -6.60 -7.38
C TYR A 75 -15.55 -5.07 -7.20
N GLY A 76 -16.48 -4.59 -6.37
CA GLY A 76 -16.62 -3.17 -6.03
C GLY A 76 -15.50 -2.62 -5.14
N HIS A 77 -15.45 -1.29 -5.00
CA HIS A 77 -14.39 -0.56 -4.31
C HIS A 77 -14.13 -1.05 -2.88
N LEU A 78 -15.19 -1.25 -2.09
CA LEU A 78 -15.06 -1.70 -0.70
C LEU A 78 -14.42 -3.08 -0.60
N THR A 79 -14.88 -4.03 -1.42
CA THR A 79 -14.34 -5.40 -1.45
C THR A 79 -12.89 -5.42 -1.91
N VAL A 80 -12.53 -4.58 -2.89
CA VAL A 80 -11.14 -4.41 -3.34
C VAL A 80 -10.27 -3.90 -2.19
N ALA A 81 -10.72 -2.85 -1.49
CA ALA A 81 -9.97 -2.26 -0.38
C ALA A 81 -9.80 -3.25 0.78
N THR A 82 -10.87 -3.88 1.27
CA THR A 82 -10.82 -4.82 2.39
C THR A 82 -10.07 -6.09 2.01
N GLY A 83 -10.25 -6.58 0.77
CA GLY A 83 -9.58 -7.78 0.27
C GLY A 83 -8.08 -7.58 0.10
N ALA A 84 -7.65 -6.47 -0.49
CA ALA A 84 -6.23 -6.12 -0.59
C ALA A 84 -5.60 -5.94 0.79
N LEU A 85 -6.28 -5.26 1.71
CA LEU A 85 -5.83 -5.11 3.09
C LEU A 85 -5.69 -6.47 3.79
N ALA A 86 -6.66 -7.38 3.65
CA ALA A 86 -6.61 -8.70 4.25
C ALA A 86 -5.42 -9.52 3.72
N VAL A 87 -5.21 -9.54 2.40
CA VAL A 87 -4.07 -10.23 1.77
C VAL A 87 -2.75 -9.66 2.28
N THR A 88 -2.60 -8.33 2.27
CA THR A 88 -1.36 -7.69 2.74
C THR A 88 -1.13 -7.93 4.22
N LEU A 89 -2.17 -7.95 5.06
CA LEU A 89 -2.05 -8.24 6.49
C LEU A 89 -1.55 -9.67 6.74
N VAL A 90 -2.09 -10.65 6.01
CA VAL A 90 -1.64 -12.05 6.09
C VAL A 90 -0.18 -12.16 5.70
N VAL A 91 0.22 -11.56 4.57
CA VAL A 91 1.63 -11.61 4.12
C VAL A 91 2.55 -10.85 5.09
N ALA A 92 2.12 -9.69 5.60
CA ALA A 92 2.86 -8.95 6.61
C ALA A 92 3.04 -9.74 7.91
N ALA A 93 2.04 -10.49 8.35
CA ALA A 93 2.15 -11.36 9.51
C ALA A 93 3.18 -12.49 9.30
N VAL A 94 3.16 -13.14 8.12
CA VAL A 94 4.17 -14.15 7.74
C VAL A 94 5.57 -13.53 7.73
N PHE A 95 5.71 -12.33 7.17
CA PHE A 95 6.99 -11.61 7.12
C PHE A 95 7.47 -11.23 8.52
N ALA A 96 6.56 -10.80 9.39
CA ALA A 96 6.88 -10.44 10.76
C ALA A 96 7.43 -11.63 11.57
N VAL A 97 6.86 -12.83 11.41
CA VAL A 97 7.35 -14.06 12.07
C VAL A 97 8.81 -14.36 11.73
N LEU A 98 9.26 -14.01 10.52
CA LEU A 98 10.63 -14.19 10.07
C LEU A 98 11.51 -13.01 10.49
N ALA A 99 11.07 -11.79 10.23
CA ALA A 99 11.84 -10.57 10.46
C ALA A 99 12.12 -10.33 11.96
N LEU A 100 11.15 -10.57 12.83
CA LEU A 100 11.28 -10.34 14.28
C LEU A 100 12.26 -11.30 14.98
N ARG A 101 12.80 -12.29 14.27
CA ARG A 101 13.89 -13.15 14.78
C ARG A 101 15.25 -12.46 14.74
N GLY A 102 15.41 -11.48 13.86
CA GLY A 102 16.61 -10.67 13.76
C GLY A 102 16.57 -9.47 14.70
N THR A 103 17.73 -9.06 15.22
CA THR A 103 17.90 -7.83 15.99
C THR A 103 18.82 -6.87 15.24
N GLY A 104 18.59 -5.55 15.39
CA GLY A 104 19.41 -4.51 14.77
C GLY A 104 19.61 -4.71 13.27
N LEU A 105 20.87 -4.87 12.84
CA LEU A 105 21.23 -5.11 11.44
C LEU A 105 20.62 -6.40 10.87
N GLY A 106 20.46 -7.44 11.70
CA GLY A 106 19.83 -8.69 11.26
C GLY A 106 18.39 -8.49 10.81
N PHE A 107 17.61 -7.67 11.54
CA PHE A 107 16.25 -7.31 11.15
C PHE A 107 16.24 -6.61 9.78
N VAL A 108 17.11 -5.61 9.60
CA VAL A 108 17.23 -4.87 8.33
C VAL A 108 17.52 -5.83 7.17
N MET A 109 18.52 -6.70 7.31
CA MET A 109 18.91 -7.66 6.28
C MET A 109 17.80 -8.65 5.92
N ILE A 110 17.06 -9.16 6.92
CA ILE A 110 15.90 -10.02 6.68
C ILE A 110 14.83 -9.27 5.90
N THR A 111 14.53 -8.01 6.25
CA THR A 111 13.51 -7.24 5.52
C THR A 111 13.91 -6.96 4.07
N VAL A 112 15.20 -6.72 3.80
CA VAL A 112 15.71 -6.60 2.42
C VAL A 112 15.52 -7.90 1.66
N ALA A 113 15.93 -9.03 2.25
CA ALA A 113 15.79 -10.34 1.62
C ALA A 113 14.32 -10.67 1.31
N LEU A 114 13.41 -10.39 2.24
CA LEU A 114 11.97 -10.54 2.01
C LEU A 114 11.47 -9.64 0.87
N GLY A 115 11.92 -8.40 0.81
CA GLY A 115 11.62 -7.50 -0.31
C GLY A 115 12.10 -8.05 -1.66
N GLN A 116 13.30 -8.64 -1.70
CA GLN A 116 13.84 -9.28 -2.91
C GLN A 116 13.05 -10.53 -3.32
N ILE A 117 12.55 -11.31 -2.36
CA ILE A 117 11.66 -12.44 -2.65
C ILE A 117 10.37 -11.95 -3.31
N VAL A 118 9.75 -10.88 -2.77
CA VAL A 118 8.54 -10.29 -3.37
C VAL A 118 8.82 -9.80 -4.78
N TRP A 119 9.93 -9.09 -4.99
CA TRP A 119 10.34 -8.63 -6.32
C TRP A 119 10.55 -9.82 -7.28
N GLY A 120 11.28 -10.85 -6.85
CA GLY A 120 11.52 -12.05 -7.65
C GLY A 120 10.24 -12.79 -8.03
N VAL A 121 9.27 -12.86 -7.12
CA VAL A 121 7.93 -13.39 -7.39
C VAL A 121 7.19 -12.51 -8.39
N ALA A 122 7.20 -11.19 -8.19
CA ALA A 122 6.51 -10.25 -9.07
C ALA A 122 7.06 -10.30 -10.50
N TYR A 123 8.36 -10.49 -10.67
CA TYR A 123 9.01 -10.55 -11.97
C TYR A 123 8.86 -11.93 -12.64
N ARG A 124 9.08 -13.03 -11.89
CA ARG A 124 9.16 -14.39 -12.46
C ARG A 124 7.83 -15.10 -12.56
N TRP A 125 6.86 -14.79 -11.69
CA TRP A 125 5.57 -15.49 -11.67
C TRP A 125 4.58 -14.84 -12.64
N ILE A 126 4.87 -14.97 -13.94
CA ILE A 126 4.15 -14.28 -15.02
C ILE A 126 2.65 -14.59 -14.99
N SER A 127 2.24 -15.83 -14.70
CA SER A 127 0.81 -16.18 -14.65
C SER A 127 0.03 -15.45 -13.54
N LEU A 128 0.71 -14.97 -12.49
CA LEU A 128 0.10 -14.26 -11.38
C LEU A 128 0.12 -12.74 -11.58
N THR A 129 1.28 -12.18 -11.91
CA THR A 129 1.56 -10.73 -11.92
C THR A 129 1.71 -10.13 -13.31
N ASN A 130 1.79 -10.98 -14.34
CA ASN A 130 2.14 -10.62 -15.71
C ASN A 130 3.59 -10.12 -15.89
N GLY A 131 4.47 -10.38 -14.92
CA GLY A 131 5.88 -10.01 -14.97
C GLY A 131 6.08 -8.51 -15.17
N ASP A 132 6.97 -8.16 -16.11
CA ASP A 132 7.30 -6.77 -16.46
C ASP A 132 6.14 -5.95 -17.01
N ASN A 133 5.14 -6.60 -17.61
CA ASN A 133 3.98 -5.90 -18.17
C ASN A 133 3.03 -5.39 -17.07
N GLY A 134 3.10 -5.98 -15.88
CA GLY A 134 2.16 -5.69 -14.80
C GLY A 134 0.70 -5.99 -15.15
N ILE A 135 -0.19 -5.65 -14.23
CA ILE A 135 -1.63 -5.88 -14.40
C ILE A 135 -2.30 -4.60 -14.86
N ILE A 136 -2.88 -4.63 -16.07
CA ILE A 136 -3.70 -3.54 -16.59
C ILE A 136 -5.07 -3.61 -15.91
N ILE A 137 -5.52 -2.48 -15.37
CA ILE A 137 -6.83 -2.34 -14.73
C ILE A 137 -7.84 -1.84 -15.76
N ILE A 138 -8.93 -2.58 -15.95
CA ILE A 138 -9.89 -2.37 -17.05
C ILE A 138 -10.85 -1.19 -16.76
N GLY A 139 -11.05 -0.84 -15.50
CA GLY A 139 -11.89 0.29 -15.11
C GLY A 139 -11.74 0.65 -13.64
N ARG A 140 -12.06 1.90 -13.30
CA ARG A 140 -12.00 2.40 -11.91
C ARG A 140 -13.38 2.18 -11.26
N PRO A 141 -13.47 1.40 -10.17
CA PRO A 141 -14.74 1.23 -9.47
C PRO A 141 -15.22 2.58 -8.92
N ASN A 142 -16.53 2.78 -8.92
CA ASN A 142 -17.12 3.97 -8.33
C ASN A 142 -16.74 4.08 -6.84
N PRO A 143 -16.44 5.28 -6.33
CA PRO A 143 -16.09 5.47 -4.93
C PRO A 143 -17.24 4.94 -4.06
N LEU A 144 -16.92 3.98 -3.17
CA LEU A 144 -17.88 3.34 -2.27
C LEU A 144 -19.05 2.60 -2.96
N GLY A 145 -18.97 2.36 -4.29
CA GLY A 145 -20.06 1.76 -5.06
C GLY A 145 -21.25 2.68 -5.31
N LEU A 146 -21.13 3.99 -5.02
CA LEU A 146 -22.16 4.99 -5.25
C LEU A 146 -21.94 5.63 -6.62
N SER A 147 -23.01 5.70 -7.42
CA SER A 147 -23.01 6.26 -8.78
C SER A 147 -22.83 7.78 -8.77
#